data_AF-A0A316JPI4-F1
#
_entry.id   AF-A0A316JPI4-F1
#
_cell.length_a   1.000
_cell.length_b   1.000
_cell.length_c   1.000
_cell.angle_alpha   90.00
_cell.angle_beta   90.00
_cell.angle_gamma   90.00
#
_symmetry.space_group_name_H-M   'P 1'
#
loop_
_entity.id
_entity.type
_entity.pdbx_description
1 polymer ?
#
loop_
_entity_poly.entity_id
_entity_poly.type
_entity_poly.pdbx_seq_one_letter_code
_entity_poly.pdbx_strand_id
1 'polypeptide(L)' 'MNVTHCGEEHLVSMTTAEASQLVDACALLLLASKTTPDCQLKPEMAAVLQTVFEHLSTHVV' A
#
# COMPACT_ATOMS: atom_id res chain seq x y z
N MET A 1 -1.78 7.09 11.91
CA MET A 1 -2.50 5.89 11.44
C MET A 1 -3.13 5.30 12.67
N ASN A 2 -4.42 5.05 12.64
CA ASN A 2 -5.13 4.39 13.72
C ASN A 2 -5.78 3.12 13.19
N VAL A 3 -5.65 2.02 13.92
CA VAL A 3 -6.22 0.72 13.55
C VAL A 3 -7.28 0.37 14.58
N THR A 4 -8.52 0.23 14.13
CA THR A 4 -9.66 -0.16 14.96
C THR A 4 -10.17 -1.53 14.51
N HIS A 5 -10.39 -2.42 15.47
CA HIS A 5 -10.92 -3.75 15.19
C HIS A 5 -12.46 -3.70 15.20
N CYS A 6 -13.08 -4.19 14.12
CA CYS A 6 -14.53 -4.24 13.94
C CYS A 6 -14.94 -5.63 13.47
N GLY A 7 -15.29 -6.52 14.41
CA GLY A 7 -15.70 -7.89 14.08
C GLY A 7 -14.50 -8.72 13.61
N GLU A 8 -14.51 -9.13 12.34
CA GLU A 8 -13.38 -9.85 11.70
C GLU A 8 -12.52 -8.92 10.82
N GLU A 9 -12.85 -7.62 10.79
CA GLU A 9 -12.20 -6.63 9.93
C GLU A 9 -11.38 -5.62 10.74
N HIS A 10 -10.39 -5.03 10.06
CA HIS A 10 -9.61 -3.93 10.59
C HIS A 10 -9.93 -2.66 9.81
N LEU A 11 -10.48 -1.66 10.50
CA LEU A 11 -10.61 -0.31 9.98
C LEU A 11 -9.30 0.44 10.22
N VAL A 12 -8.64 0.83 9.14
CA VAL A 12 -7.43 1.65 9.18
C VAL A 12 -7.80 3.07 8.77
N SER A 13 -7.69 4.01 9.69
CA SER A 13 -7.81 5.44 9.37
C SER A 13 -6.43 6.08 9.29
N MET A 14 -6.26 6.92 8.28
CA MET A 14 -5.00 7.56 7.94
C MET A 14 -5.24 9.03 7.65
N THR A 15 -4.28 9.88 8.02
CA THR A 15 -4.23 11.24 7.48
C THR A 15 -3.79 11.21 6.02
N THR A 16 -4.04 12.29 5.27
CA THR A 16 -3.55 12.42 3.88
C THR A 16 -2.03 12.27 3.79
N ALA A 17 -1.28 12.81 4.74
CA ALA A 17 0.18 12.70 4.77
C ALA A 17 0.64 11.25 4.94
N GLU A 18 -0.02 10.50 5.82
CA GLU A 18 0.28 9.07 6.05
C GLU A 18 -0.11 8.22 4.84
N ALA A 19 -1.23 8.54 4.18
CA ALA A 19 -1.64 7.86 2.96
C ALA A 19 -0.62 8.07 1.84
N SER A 20 -0.13 9.31 1.66
CA SER A 20 0.92 9.63 0.69
C SER A 20 2.22 8.84 0.99
N GLN A 21 2.65 8.81 2.25
CA GLN A 21 3.85 8.07 2.65
C GLN A 21 3.71 6.56 2.40
N LEU A 22 2.51 6.00 2.60
CA LEU A 22 2.24 4.59 2.30
C LEU A 22 2.34 4.32 0.80
N VAL A 23 1.77 5.18 -0.04
CA VAL A 23 1.88 5.08 -1.51
C VAL A 23 3.34 5.14 -1.96
N ASP A 24 4.15 6.05 -1.41
CA ASP A 24 5.58 6.16 -1.73
C ASP A 24 6.34 4.88 -1.33
N ALA A 25 6.09 4.34 -0.13
CA ALA A 25 6.70 3.10 0.31
C ALA A 25 6.33 1.91 -0.60
N CYS A 26 5.06 1.83 -1.03
CA CYS A 26 4.60 0.84 -1.99
C CYS A 26 5.31 0.98 -3.35
N ALA A 27 5.55 2.20 -3.82
CA ALA A 27 6.26 2.46 -5.07
C ALA A 27 7.72 1.99 -4.98
N LEU A 28 8.38 2.26 -3.86
CA LEU A 28 9.76 1.80 -3.62
C LEU A 28 9.86 0.26 -3.63
N LEU A 29 8.89 -0.44 -3.03
CA LEU A 29 8.86 -1.91 -3.04
C LEU A 29 8.66 -2.46 -4.46
N LEU A 30 7.75 -1.88 -5.24
CA LEU A 30 7.56 -2.26 -6.65
C LEU A 30 8.81 -2.02 -7.48
N LEU A 31 9.47 -0.87 -7.31
CA LEU A 31 10.72 -0.56 -7.98
C LEU A 31 11.80 -1.59 -7.60
N ALA A 32 12.00 -1.85 -6.32
CA ALA A 32 12.98 -2.81 -5.82
C ALA A 32 12.75 -4.22 -6.42
N SER A 33 11.51 -4.69 -6.50
CA SER A 33 11.18 -5.98 -7.10
C SER A 33 11.47 -6.08 -8.60
N LYS A 34 11.54 -4.94 -9.30
CA LYS A 34 11.81 -4.89 -10.74
C LYS A 34 13.28 -4.69 -11.05
N THR A 35 14.02 -4.08 -10.12
CA THR A 35 15.42 -3.70 -10.31
C THR A 35 16.40 -4.63 -9.62
N THR A 36 15.95 -5.40 -8.61
CA THR A 36 16.79 -6.35 -7.88
C THR A 36 16.68 -7.74 -8.49
N PRO A 37 17.79 -8.33 -8.98
CA PRO A 37 17.79 -9.71 -9.48
C PRO A 37 17.27 -10.70 -8.44
N ASP A 38 16.51 -11.70 -8.90
CA ASP A 38 15.91 -12.77 -8.08
C ASP A 38 14.97 -12.31 -6.96
N CYS A 39 14.62 -11.01 -6.90
CA CYS A 39 13.67 -10.46 -5.95
C CYS A 39 12.29 -10.32 -6.61
N GLN A 40 11.47 -11.37 -6.56
CA GLN A 40 10.10 -11.29 -7.06
C GLN A 40 9.10 -11.02 -5.93
N LEU A 41 8.19 -10.08 -6.16
CA LEU A 41 7.02 -9.91 -5.31
C LEU A 41 6.12 -11.14 -5.44
N LYS A 42 5.66 -11.66 -4.32
CA LYS A 42 4.63 -12.70 -4.33
C LYS A 42 3.34 -12.13 -4.93
N PRO A 43 2.55 -12.93 -5.67
CA PRO A 43 1.30 -12.47 -6.29
C PRO A 43 0.34 -11.81 -5.29
N GLU A 44 0.22 -12.37 -4.08
CA GLU A 44 -0.58 -11.81 -2.98
C GLU A 44 -0.15 -10.39 -2.58
N MET A 45 1.17 -10.12 -2.53
CA MET A 45 1.69 -8.80 -2.21
C MET A 45 1.46 -7.81 -3.35
N ALA A 46 1.62 -8.26 -4.60
CA ALA A 46 1.35 -7.42 -5.76
C ALA A 46 -0.12 -6.97 -5.80
N ALA A 47 -1.06 -7.88 -5.48
CA ALA A 47 -2.49 -7.56 -5.39
C ALA A 47 -2.78 -6.52 -4.29
N VAL A 48 -2.20 -6.68 -3.10
CA VAL A 48 -2.35 -5.70 -2.01
C VAL A 48 -1.80 -4.33 -2.42
N LEU A 49 -0.61 -4.27 -3.02
CA LEU A 49 -0.01 -3.02 -3.48
C LEU A 49 -0.91 -2.35 -4.54
N GLN A 50 -1.44 -3.12 -5.50
CA GLN A 50 -2.37 -2.59 -6.49
C GLN A 50 -3.62 -1.99 -5.84
N THR A 51 -4.25 -2.70 -4.89
CA THR A 51 -5.41 -2.18 -4.15
C THR A 51 -5.08 -0.87 -3.43
N VAL A 52 -3.93 -0.78 -2.76
CA VAL A 52 -3.49 0.44 -2.09
C VAL A 52 -3.33 1.59 -3.09
N PHE A 53 -2.70 1.37 -4.24
CA PHE A 53 -2.57 2.40 -5.27
C PHE A 53 -3.93 2.86 -5.79
N GLU A 54 -4.84 1.95 -6.14
CA GLU A 54 -6.15 2.32 -6.69
C GLU A 54 -6.97 3.17 -5.70
N HIS A 55 -6.96 2.80 -4.42
CA HIS A 55 -7.77 3.48 -3.40
C HIS A 55 -7.15 4.79 -2.89
N LEU A 56 -5.81 4.92 -2.92
CA LEU A 56 -5.14 6.11 -2.39
C LEU A 56 -4.71 7.10 -3.48
N SER A 57 -4.53 6.67 -4.75
CA SER A 57 -4.18 7.58 -5.85
C SER A 57 -5.35 8.42 -6.35
N THR A 58 -6.59 8.00 -6.09
CA THR A 58 -7.81 8.72 -6.48
C THR A 58 -8.19 9.84 -5.51
N HIS A 59 -7.56 9.92 -4.34
CA HIS A 59 -7.62 11.06 -3.44
C HIS A 59 -6.62 12.16 -3.88
N VAL A 60 -6.80 12.67 -5.09
CA VAL A 60 -6.19 13.94 -5.50
C VAL A 60 -6.97 15.05 -4.78
N VAL A 61 -6.32 15.66 -3.79
CA VAL A 61 -6.78 16.89 -3.13
C VAL A 61 -6.60 18.08 -4.07
#